data_AF-A0A3G8WH05-F1
#
_entry.id   AF-A0A3G8WH05-F1
#
_cell.length_a   1.000
_cell.length_b   1.000
_cell.length_c   1.000
_cell.angle_alpha   90.00
_cell.angle_beta   90.00
_cell.angle_gamma   90.00
#
_symmetry.space_group_name_H-M   'P 1'
#
loop_
_entity.id
_entity.type
_entity.pdbx_description
1 polymer ?
#
loop_
_entity_poly.entity_id
_entity_poly.type
_entity_poly.pdbx_seq_one_letter_code
_entity_poly.pdbx_strand_id
1 'polypeptide(L)'
;MMKLEQLTQSHPREGFWKYYYRLRNRGEKINHKRLHRIYKEMKLPLRRKVKKRLAARVKTPLEVPETFTHTWSIDFMSDVLSKRKKVPQF
;
A
#
# COMPACT_ATOMS: atom_id res chain seq x y z
N MET A 1 27.65 -1.65 12.77
CA MET A 1 26.98 -0.36 12.48
C MET A 1 27.06 0.00 11.00
N MET A 2 28.24 0.04 10.38
CA MET A 2 28.43 0.40 8.96
C MET A 2 27.54 -0.36 7.95
N LYS A 3 27.23 -1.64 8.20
CA LYS A 3 26.45 -2.45 7.26
C LYS A 3 24.97 -2.02 7.14
N LEU A 4 24.36 -1.57 8.24
CA LEU A 4 22.99 -1.05 8.18
C LEU A 4 22.97 0.29 7.43
N GLU A 5 23.94 1.14 7.70
CA GLU A 5 24.11 2.45 7.05
C GLU A 5 24.31 2.33 5.53
N GLN A 6 25.19 1.42 5.10
CA GLN A 6 25.38 1.08 3.68
C GLN A 6 24.09 0.56 3.01
N LEU A 7 23.35 -0.30 3.69
CA LEU A 7 22.07 -0.80 3.19
C LEU A 7 21.04 0.33 3.06
N THR A 8 21.02 1.25 4.02
CA THR A 8 20.08 2.37 4.00
C THR A 8 20.42 3.40 2.93
N GLN A 9 21.71 3.62 2.66
CA GLN A 9 22.17 4.49 1.57
C GLN A 9 21.90 3.88 0.19
N SER A 10 22.09 2.57 0.05
CA SER A 10 21.87 1.88 -1.24
C SER A 10 20.39 1.68 -1.58
N HIS A 11 19.52 1.53 -0.58
CA HIS A 11 18.10 1.19 -0.78
C HIS A 11 17.14 2.09 0.02
N PRO A 12 17.20 3.44 -0.10
CA PRO A 12 16.52 4.38 0.81
C PRO A 12 15.00 4.24 0.91
N ARG A 13 14.35 3.56 -0.05
CA ARG A 13 12.90 3.29 -0.07
C ARG A 13 12.49 2.04 0.70
N GLU A 14 13.45 1.23 1.15
CA GLU A 14 13.18 -0.02 1.86
C GLU A 14 13.03 0.21 3.37
N GLY A 15 12.09 -0.52 3.98
CA GLY A 15 11.83 -0.45 5.41
C GLY A 15 12.67 -1.41 6.24
N PHE A 16 12.63 -1.21 7.57
CA PHE A 16 13.38 -1.99 8.57
C PHE A 16 13.42 -3.51 8.32
N TRP A 17 12.26 -4.15 8.07
CA TRP A 17 12.18 -5.61 7.91
C TRP A 17 13.01 -6.12 6.72
N LYS A 18 13.05 -5.37 5.61
CA LYS A 18 13.88 -5.76 4.46
C LYS A 18 15.37 -5.73 4.82
N TYR A 19 15.83 -4.70 5.52
CA TYR A 19 17.22 -4.65 5.99
C TYR A 19 17.54 -5.78 6.96
N TYR A 20 16.62 -6.06 7.90
CA TYR A 20 16.77 -7.16 8.85
C TYR A 20 16.93 -8.51 8.14
N TYR A 21 16.05 -8.83 7.18
CA TYR A 21 16.14 -10.08 6.43
C TYR A 21 17.38 -10.14 5.53
N ARG A 22 17.79 -9.05 4.89
CA ARG A 22 19.04 -9.00 4.12
C ARG A 22 20.26 -9.30 4.99
N LEU A 23 20.34 -8.72 6.18
CA LEU A 23 21.41 -9.00 7.15
C LEU A 23 21.38 -10.47 7.61
N ARG A 24 20.18 -11.00 7.88
CA ARG A 24 20.01 -12.39 8.29
C ARG A 24 20.39 -13.39 7.19
N ASN A 25 20.06 -13.09 5.93
CA ASN A 25 20.42 -13.92 4.77
C ASN A 25 21.93 -13.89 4.49
N ARG A 26 22.65 -12.84 4.92
CA ARG A 26 24.12 -12.77 4.90
C ARG A 26 24.77 -13.53 6.08
N GLY A 27 23.99 -14.19 6.92
CA GLY A 27 24.47 -14.97 8.06
C GLY A 27 24.57 -14.20 9.38
N GLU A 28 24.20 -12.91 9.42
CA GLU A 28 24.27 -12.13 10.66
C GLU A 28 23.07 -12.43 11.57
N LYS A 29 23.33 -13.17 12.65
CA LYS A 29 22.33 -13.48 13.69
C LYS A 29 22.23 -12.35 14.71
N ILE A 30 21.76 -11.19 14.27
CA ILE A 30 21.47 -10.04 15.16
C ILE A 30 20.02 -10.12 15.64
N ASN A 31 19.77 -9.81 16.91
CA ASN A 31 18.41 -9.66 17.42
C ASN A 31 17.73 -8.45 16.76
N HIS A 32 16.57 -8.67 16.15
CA HIS A 32 15.79 -7.62 15.47
C HIS A 32 15.45 -6.45 16.41
N LYS A 33 15.25 -6.68 17.71
CA LYS A 33 14.98 -5.61 18.69
C LYS A 33 16.14 -4.62 18.80
N ARG A 34 17.38 -5.13 18.85
CA ARG A 34 18.59 -4.31 18.95
C ARG A 34 18.82 -3.52 17.67
N LEU A 35 18.65 -4.18 16.52
CA LEU A 35 18.76 -3.52 15.21
C LEU A 35 17.70 -2.43 15.04
N HIS A 36 16.48 -2.66 15.52
CA HIS A 36 15.39 -1.69 15.45
C HIS A 36 15.66 -0.43 16.29
N ARG A 37 16.30 -0.56 17.45
CA ARG A 37 16.71 0.60 18.27
C ARG A 37 17.68 1.50 17.52
N ILE A 38 18.72 0.92 16.93
CA ILE A 38 19.71 1.63 16.11
C ILE A 38 19.04 2.27 14.89
N TYR A 39 18.19 1.52 14.19
CA TYR A 39 17.43 2.04 13.04
C TYR A 39 16.55 3.25 13.41
N LYS A 40 15.96 3.25 14.61
CA LYS A 40 15.17 4.36 15.14
C LYS A 40 16.04 5.56 15.52
N GLU A 41 17.19 5.33 16.16
CA GLU A 41 18.18 6.37 16.49
C GLU A 41 18.71 7.08 15.24
N MET A 42 18.89 6.33 14.14
CA MET A 42 19.29 6.87 12.84
C MET A 42 18.19 7.68 12.14
N LYS A 43 17.00 7.86 12.74
CA LYS A 43 15.83 8.58 12.18
C LYS A 43 15.39 8.09 10.79
N LEU A 44 15.68 6.83 10.48
CA LEU A 44 15.30 6.16 9.23
C LEU A 44 13.86 5.61 9.11
N PRO A 45 12.95 5.67 10.11
CA PRO A 45 11.59 5.20 9.90
C PRO A 45 10.89 5.95 8.76
N LEU A 46 10.68 5.24 7.65
CA LEU A 46 9.89 5.76 6.54
C LEU A 46 8.47 6.04 7.02
N ARG A 47 8.05 7.29 6.93
CA ARG A 47 6.69 7.69 7.30
C ARG A 47 5.71 7.02 6.34
N ARG A 48 4.89 6.12 6.86
CA ARG A 48 3.82 5.49 6.07
C ARG A 48 2.87 6.59 5.62
N LYS A 49 2.68 6.75 4.30
CA LYS A 49 1.67 7.67 3.76
C LYS A 49 0.30 7.14 4.22
N VAL A 50 -0.35 7.87 5.12
CA VAL A 50 -1.73 7.58 5.50
C VAL A 50 -2.62 7.99 4.33
N LYS A 51 -3.64 7.17 4.01
CA LYS A 51 -4.65 7.57 3.03
C LYS A 51 -5.29 8.86 3.52
N LYS A 52 -5.18 9.93 2.74
CA LYS A 52 -5.88 11.19 3.06
C LYS A 52 -7.37 10.90 3.09
N ARG A 53 -8.07 11.30 4.15
CA ARG A 53 -9.53 11.22 4.18
C ARG A 53 -10.05 12.25 3.18
N LEU A 54 -10.63 11.77 2.07
CA LEU A 54 -11.36 12.64 1.15
C LEU A 54 -12.62 13.14 1.87
N ALA A 55 -13.10 14.33 1.51
CA ALA A 55 -14.40 14.80 1.98
C ALA A 55 -15.48 13.79 1.58
N ALA A 56 -16.48 13.61 2.43
CA ALA A 56 -17.62 12.78 2.08
C ALA A 56 -18.28 13.36 0.81
N ARG A 57 -18.55 12.52 -0.18
CA ARG A 57 -19.32 12.94 -1.36
C ARG A 57 -20.70 13.40 -0.89
N VAL A 58 -21.16 14.54 -1.39
CA VAL A 58 -22.56 14.98 -1.21
C VAL A 58 -23.43 13.94 -1.91
N LYS A 59 -24.34 13.31 -1.17
CA LYS A 59 -25.28 12.34 -1.75
C LYS A 59 -26.32 13.13 -2.55
N THR A 60 -26.30 12.99 -3.87
CA THR A 60 -27.40 13.45 -4.71
C THR A 60 -28.58 12.49 -4.61
N PRO A 61 -29.83 12.98 -4.57
CA PRO A 61 -31.00 12.10 -4.63
C PRO A 61 -30.98 11.31 -5.96
N LEU A 62 -31.53 10.09 -5.93
CA LEU A 62 -31.70 9.29 -7.13
C LEU A 62 -32.82 9.92 -7.99
N GLU A 63 -32.56 10.15 -9.27
CA GLU A 63 -33.58 10.60 -10.21
C GLU A 63 -34.56 9.47 -10.51
N VAL A 64 -35.85 9.76 -10.40
CA VAL A 64 -36.92 8.85 -10.78
C VAL A 64 -37.31 9.16 -12.22
N PRO A 65 -37.20 8.20 -13.15
CA PRO A 65 -37.61 8.43 -14.53
C PRO A 65 -39.13 8.61 -14.64
N GLU A 66 -39.56 9.52 -15.51
CA GLU A 66 -40.99 9.81 -15.76
C GLU A 66 -41.69 8.71 -16.57
N THR A 67 -40.94 7.95 -17.38
CA THR A 67 -41.48 6.92 -18.26
C THR A 67 -40.79 5.57 -18.07
N PHE A 68 -41.54 4.50 -18.31
CA PHE A 68 -41.00 3.14 -18.29
C PHE A 68 -39.86 3.02 -19.32
N THR A 69 -38.79 2.28 -19.00
CA THR A 69 -37.64 2.05 -19.91
C THR A 69 -36.77 3.29 -20.20
N HIS A 70 -37.01 4.43 -19.55
CA HIS A 70 -36.21 5.64 -19.73
C HIS A 70 -34.74 5.52 -19.25
N THR A 71 -34.50 4.75 -18.18
CA THR A 71 -33.16 4.58 -17.60
C THR A 71 -32.86 3.11 -17.34
N TRP A 72 -31.70 2.62 -17.79
CA TRP A 72 -31.23 1.26 -17.58
C TRP A 72 -29.88 1.27 -16.87
N SER A 73 -29.77 0.50 -15.79
CA SER A 73 -28.51 0.25 -15.09
C SER A 73 -28.14 -1.21 -15.24
N ILE A 74 -26.88 -1.49 -15.58
CA ILE A 74 -26.34 -2.84 -15.62
C ILE A 74 -25.17 -2.89 -14.65
N ASP A 75 -25.21 -3.84 -13.71
CA ASP A 75 -24.11 -4.11 -12.78
C ASP A 75 -23.65 -5.57 -12.94
N PHE A 76 -22.34 -5.79 -12.83
CA PHE A 76 -21.74 -7.11 -12.96
C PHE A 76 -21.35 -7.65 -11.59
N MET A 77 -21.80 -8.86 -11.26
CA MET A 77 -21.45 -9.50 -9.99
C MET A 77 -19.96 -9.88 -9.87
N SER A 78 -19.23 -9.99 -10.99
CA SER A 78 -17.82 -10.35 -10.99
C SER A 78 -17.04 -9.68 -12.14
N ASP A 79 -15.87 -9.11 -11.83
CA ASP A 79 -14.98 -8.40 -12.76
C ASP A 79 -13.97 -9.32 -13.47
N VAL A 80 -14.19 -10.64 -13.43
CA VAL A 80 -13.22 -11.62 -13.93
C VAL A 80 -13.64 -12.13 -15.30
N LEU A 81 -13.06 -11.56 -16.35
CA LEU A 81 -13.10 -12.17 -17.68
C LEU A 81 -12.26 -13.46 -17.68
N SER A 82 -12.65 -14.44 -18.49
CA SER A 82 -11.93 -15.72 -18.68
C SER A 82 -10.43 -15.56 -19.00
N LYS A 83 -10.02 -14.38 -19.49
CA LYS A 83 -8.63 -13.98 -19.76
C LYS A 83 -7.95 -13.14 -18.66
N ARG A 84 -8.45 -13.15 -17.42
CA ARG A 84 -7.86 -12.48 -16.22
C ARG A 84 -7.45 -11.02 -16.42
N LYS A 85 -8.13 -10.27 -17.30
CA LYS A 85 -7.97 -8.81 -17.39
C LYS A 85 -9.12 -8.16 -16.64
N LYS A 86 -8.80 -7.44 -15.58
CA LYS A 86 -9.75 -6.58 -14.86
C LYS A 86 -10.10 -5.41 -15.75
N VAL A 87 -11.40 -5.17 -15.95
CA VAL A 87 -11.88 -3.93 -16.56
C VAL A 87 -11.92 -2.87 -15.45
N PRO A 88 -11.30 -1.69 -15.63
CA PRO A 88 -11.44 -0.61 -14.66
C PRO A 88 -12.92 -0.18 -14.61
N GLN A 89 -13.53 -0.28 -13.43
CA GLN A 89 -14.83 0.33 -13.15
C GLN A 89 -14.65 1.85 -13.12
N PHE A 90 -15.54 2.57 -13.81
CA PHE A 90 -15.57 4.03 -13.90
C PHE A 90 -16.14 4.67 -12.62
#